data_AF-A0A928RQB2-F1
#
_entry.id   AF-A0A928RQB2-F1
#
_cell.length_a   1.000
_cell.length_b   1.000
_cell.length_c   1.000
_cell.angle_alpha   90.00
_cell.angle_beta   90.00
_cell.angle_gamma   90.00
#
_symmetry.space_group_name_H-M   'P 1'
#
loop_
_entity.id
_entity.type
_entity.pdbx_description
1 polymer ?
#
loop_
_entity_poly.entity_id
_entity_poly.type
_entity_poly.pdbx_seq_one_letter_code
_entity_poly.pdbx_strand_id
1 'polypeptide(L)'
;MEKYYDVIILGGGVAGMSASIYAKRKGKKVLIIEKVALGGQVSQLSKIENFPSQAEIDGFSLSQKFVEQINYLNVDYVFDEVVSVDLKGIDKKVVCKNADYQAKSVVIATGLSNVELGIGENEFLGRGVSFCAVCDANFFKNKIVCVASKKGSGIADAKILANLCKKVILLDSEDMSVFEKANQNQNIEVLSKVKIVALEGKEKLEKLVVRQQNKEKRIYTDGLFIALGKVPSTKMFEGRLKLDEKGFVLTNEYMLSSIENVYAVGDVRSGVLKQIVTACSDGAIAGQQV
;
A
#
# COMPACT_ATOMS: atom_id res chain seq x y z
N MET A 1 -10.50 -17.98 -23.47
CA MET A 1 -9.36 -17.63 -24.35
C MET A 1 -8.42 -16.78 -23.54
N GLU A 2 -7.19 -17.26 -23.29
CA GLU A 2 -6.15 -16.48 -22.61
C GLU A 2 -5.85 -15.21 -23.43
N LYS A 3 -5.90 -14.04 -22.80
CA LYS A 3 -5.60 -12.77 -23.47
C LYS A 3 -4.09 -12.55 -23.43
N TYR A 4 -3.47 -12.54 -24.60
CA TYR A 4 -2.03 -12.33 -24.77
C TYR A 4 -1.69 -10.84 -24.90
N TYR A 5 -0.63 -10.43 -24.20
CA TYR A 5 -0.08 -9.07 -24.17
C TYR A 5 1.43 -9.09 -24.44
N ASP A 6 2.01 -7.99 -24.89
CA ASP A 6 3.48 -7.89 -24.90
C ASP A 6 4.01 -7.69 -23.48
N VAL A 7 3.28 -6.91 -22.67
CA VAL A 7 3.68 -6.53 -21.31
C VAL A 7 2.46 -6.55 -20.39
N ILE A 8 2.59 -7.24 -19.25
CA ILE A 8 1.65 -7.13 -18.13
C ILE A 8 2.33 -6.38 -16.99
N ILE A 9 1.62 -5.41 -16.40
CA ILE A 9 2.07 -4.60 -15.29
C ILE A 9 1.22 -4.94 -14.08
N LEU A 10 1.87 -5.42 -13.01
CA LEU A 10 1.20 -5.83 -11.77
C LEU A 10 1.17 -4.64 -10.81
N GLY A 11 0.06 -3.91 -10.79
CA GLY A 11 -0.16 -2.74 -9.95
C GLY A 11 -0.33 -1.44 -10.74
N GLY A 12 -1.39 -0.70 -10.40
CA GLY A 12 -1.81 0.57 -11.01
C GLY A 12 -1.37 1.82 -10.26
N GLY A 13 -0.31 1.74 -9.45
CA GLY A 13 0.34 2.92 -8.85
C GLY A 13 1.12 3.74 -9.87
N VAL A 14 1.68 4.89 -9.45
CA VAL A 14 2.44 5.80 -10.34
C VAL A 14 3.61 5.13 -11.07
N ALA A 15 4.29 4.15 -10.44
CA ALA A 15 5.36 3.40 -11.11
C ALA A 15 4.83 2.54 -12.26
N GLY A 16 3.74 1.79 -12.02
CA GLY A 16 3.11 0.93 -13.03
C GLY A 16 2.48 1.74 -14.16
N MET A 17 1.80 2.84 -13.82
CA MET A 17 1.27 3.77 -14.81
C MET A 17 2.38 4.38 -15.67
N SER A 18 3.50 4.82 -15.07
CA SER A 18 4.67 5.31 -15.81
C SER A 18 5.26 4.25 -16.74
N ALA A 19 5.44 3.01 -16.27
CA ALA A 19 5.90 1.91 -17.12
C ALA A 19 4.97 1.65 -18.32
N SER A 20 3.66 1.72 -18.09
CA SER A 20 2.67 1.52 -19.13
C SER A 20 2.71 2.60 -20.21
N ILE A 21 2.92 3.86 -19.82
CA ILE A 21 3.02 5.01 -20.73
C ILE A 21 4.19 4.80 -21.69
N TYR A 22 5.36 4.45 -21.14
CA TYR A 22 6.57 4.23 -21.95
C TYR A 22 6.45 3.01 -22.86
N ALA A 23 5.96 1.88 -22.34
CA ALA A 23 5.74 0.67 -23.14
C ALA A 23 4.72 0.92 -24.27
N LYS A 24 3.60 1.60 -23.98
CA LYS A 24 2.57 1.91 -24.97
C LYS A 24 3.07 2.83 -26.07
N ARG A 25 3.89 3.84 -25.73
CA ARG A 25 4.53 4.73 -26.72
C ARG A 25 5.51 4.02 -27.66
N LYS A 26 6.00 2.83 -27.29
CA LYS A 26 6.77 1.93 -28.16
C LYS A 26 5.89 1.01 -29.02
N GLY A 27 4.57 1.19 -29.02
CA GLY A 27 3.62 0.38 -29.79
C GLY A 27 3.32 -0.99 -29.18
N LYS A 28 3.66 -1.22 -27.90
CA LYS A 28 3.39 -2.49 -27.21
C LYS A 28 1.92 -2.63 -26.84
N LYS A 29 1.43 -3.86 -26.85
CA LYS A 29 0.14 -4.22 -26.24
C LYS A 29 0.34 -4.39 -24.74
N VAL A 30 -0.14 -3.44 -23.95
CA VAL A 30 0.10 -3.34 -22.50
C VAL A 30 -1.20 -3.58 -21.73
N LEU A 31 -1.12 -4.35 -20.64
CA LEU A 31 -2.19 -4.50 -19.65
C LEU A 31 -1.68 -4.09 -18.26
N ILE A 32 -2.42 -3.22 -17.57
CA ILE A 32 -2.28 -3.02 -16.13
C ILE A 32 -3.30 -3.88 -15.39
N ILE A 33 -2.86 -4.65 -14.41
CA ILE A 33 -3.74 -5.38 -13.49
C ILE A 33 -3.66 -4.69 -12.13
N GLU A 34 -4.77 -4.11 -11.68
CA GLU A 34 -4.88 -3.39 -10.41
C GLU A 34 -5.99 -4.01 -9.56
N LYS A 35 -5.79 -4.11 -8.24
CA LYS A 35 -6.75 -4.78 -7.36
C LYS A 35 -8.01 -3.95 -7.11
N VAL A 36 -7.86 -2.63 -6.90
CA VAL A 36 -8.97 -1.78 -6.43
C VAL A 36 -9.14 -0.54 -7.28
N ALA A 37 -8.11 0.30 -7.35
CA ALA A 37 -8.19 1.59 -8.02
C ALA A 37 -6.79 2.05 -8.46
N LEU A 38 -6.73 2.74 -9.60
CA LEU A 38 -5.49 3.35 -10.08
C LEU A 38 -5.06 4.51 -9.17
N GLY A 39 -3.75 4.74 -9.10
CA GLY A 39 -3.11 5.77 -8.27
C GLY A 39 -2.26 5.20 -7.14
N GLY A 40 -2.58 3.99 -6.66
CA GLY A 40 -1.86 3.35 -5.56
C GLY A 40 -1.80 4.23 -4.31
N GLN A 41 -0.70 4.16 -3.56
CA GLN A 41 -0.57 4.91 -2.30
C GLN A 41 -0.54 6.44 -2.48
N VAL A 42 -0.17 6.93 -3.67
CA VAL A 42 -0.14 8.37 -3.93
C VAL A 42 -1.52 8.98 -3.77
N SER A 43 -2.58 8.26 -4.18
CA SER A 43 -3.97 8.71 -4.07
C SER A 43 -4.43 9.01 -2.64
N GLN A 44 -3.70 8.54 -1.63
CA GLN A 44 -4.04 8.66 -0.20
C GLN A 44 -3.32 9.83 0.48
N LEU A 45 -2.40 10.49 -0.19
CA LEU A 45 -1.63 11.60 0.38
C LEU A 45 -2.48 12.87 0.41
N SER A 46 -2.58 13.52 1.57
CA SER A 46 -3.31 14.79 1.70
C SER A 46 -2.60 15.98 1.08
N LYS A 47 -1.26 15.95 1.03
CA LYS A 47 -0.43 17.03 0.55
C LYS A 47 0.87 16.51 -0.07
N ILE A 48 1.22 17.01 -1.25
CA ILE A 48 2.45 16.73 -1.97
C ILE A 48 3.05 18.06 -2.42
N GLU A 49 4.30 18.31 -2.03
CA GLU A 49 5.05 19.55 -2.34
C GLU A 49 6.39 19.25 -3.03
N ASN A 50 6.65 17.97 -3.32
CA ASN A 50 7.94 17.49 -3.80
C ASN A 50 7.86 16.75 -5.14
N PHE A 51 6.74 16.88 -5.87
CA PHE A 51 6.62 16.37 -7.23
C PHE A 51 6.89 17.52 -8.22
N PRO A 52 7.97 17.44 -9.03
CA PRO A 52 8.29 18.50 -10.00
C PRO A 52 7.09 18.85 -10.88
N SER A 53 6.96 20.14 -11.24
CA SER A 53 5.80 20.77 -11.91
C SER A 53 4.59 21.10 -11.04
N GLN A 54 4.50 20.57 -9.81
CA GLN A 54 3.41 20.87 -8.88
C GLN A 54 3.99 21.48 -7.60
N ALA A 55 3.80 22.79 -7.40
CA ALA A 55 4.25 23.45 -6.17
C ALA A 55 3.53 22.88 -4.94
N GLU A 56 2.24 22.62 -5.08
CA GLU A 56 1.40 21.92 -4.11
C GLU A 56 0.27 21.21 -4.85
N ILE A 57 0.01 19.95 -4.51
CA ILE A 57 -1.13 19.17 -5.01
C ILE A 57 -1.51 18.10 -3.99
N ASP A 58 -2.78 17.69 -3.93
CA ASP A 58 -3.17 16.51 -3.18
C ASP A 58 -2.92 15.22 -3.99
N GLY A 59 -2.83 14.11 -3.28
CA GLY A 59 -2.51 12.80 -3.85
C GLY A 59 -3.53 12.27 -4.84
N PHE A 60 -4.82 12.53 -4.60
CA PHE A 60 -5.89 12.10 -5.48
C PHE A 60 -5.81 12.85 -6.81
N SER A 61 -5.72 14.18 -6.77
CA SER A 61 -5.59 15.02 -7.96
C SER A 61 -4.34 14.68 -8.79
N LEU A 62 -3.20 14.44 -8.13
CA LEU A 62 -2.01 13.99 -8.85
C LEU A 62 -2.23 12.63 -9.52
N SER A 63 -2.83 11.66 -8.81
CA SER A 63 -3.11 10.33 -9.37
C SER A 63 -4.05 10.40 -10.56
N GLN A 64 -5.08 11.26 -10.53
CA GLN A 64 -6.01 11.46 -11.65
C GLN A 64 -5.28 11.96 -12.90
N LYS A 65 -4.30 12.86 -12.77
CA LYS A 65 -3.47 13.30 -13.92
C LYS A 65 -2.72 12.15 -14.59
N PHE A 66 -2.27 11.13 -13.83
CA PHE A 66 -1.69 9.92 -14.43
C PHE A 66 -2.76 9.08 -15.13
N VAL A 67 -3.93 8.89 -14.50
CA VAL A 67 -5.05 8.14 -15.10
C VAL A 67 -5.53 8.79 -16.40
N GLU A 68 -5.57 10.11 -16.47
CA GLU A 68 -5.84 10.85 -17.71
C GLU A 68 -4.85 10.49 -18.83
N GLN A 69 -3.56 10.31 -18.52
CA GLN A 69 -2.56 9.87 -19.51
C GLN A 69 -2.77 8.41 -19.92
N ILE A 70 -3.12 7.52 -18.99
CA ILE A 70 -3.46 6.12 -19.28
C ILE A 70 -4.61 6.04 -20.28
N ASN A 71 -5.67 6.81 -20.01
CA ASN A 71 -6.84 6.89 -20.88
C ASN A 71 -6.51 7.53 -22.24
N TYR A 72 -5.77 8.64 -22.26
CA TYR A 72 -5.35 9.32 -23.48
C TYR A 72 -4.55 8.40 -24.43
N LEU A 73 -3.69 7.55 -23.86
CA LEU A 73 -2.89 6.58 -24.62
C LEU A 73 -3.63 5.27 -24.93
N ASN A 74 -4.88 5.11 -24.46
CA ASN A 74 -5.66 3.87 -24.56
C ASN A 74 -4.88 2.64 -24.05
N VAL A 75 -4.26 2.77 -22.87
CA VAL A 75 -3.63 1.64 -22.17
C VAL A 75 -4.72 0.78 -21.55
N ASP A 76 -4.69 -0.54 -21.80
CA ASP A 76 -5.67 -1.43 -21.19
C ASP A 76 -5.38 -1.59 -19.69
N TYR A 77 -6.43 -1.56 -18.88
CA TYR A 77 -6.35 -1.92 -17.47
C TYR A 77 -7.56 -2.74 -17.06
N VAL A 78 -7.38 -3.59 -16.05
CA VAL A 78 -8.44 -4.39 -15.45
C VAL A 78 -8.36 -4.30 -13.93
N PHE A 79 -9.53 -4.33 -13.30
CA PHE A 79 -9.63 -4.49 -11.85
C PHE A 79 -9.74 -5.98 -11.52
N ASP A 80 -8.62 -6.58 -11.14
CA ASP A 80 -8.53 -7.99 -10.76
C ASP A 80 -7.40 -8.21 -9.73
N GLU A 81 -7.51 -9.26 -8.94
CA GLU A 81 -6.51 -9.62 -7.94
C GLU A 81 -5.63 -10.74 -8.46
N VAL A 82 -4.34 -10.45 -8.62
CA VAL A 82 -3.32 -11.45 -8.98
C VAL A 82 -3.15 -12.43 -7.82
N VAL A 83 -3.47 -13.70 -8.08
CA VAL A 83 -3.38 -14.79 -7.10
C VAL A 83 -2.00 -15.44 -7.17
N SER A 84 -1.49 -15.67 -8.38
CA SER A 84 -0.18 -16.28 -8.58
C SER A 84 0.42 -15.90 -9.93
N VAL A 85 1.74 -16.12 -10.05
CA VAL A 85 2.47 -15.93 -11.29
C VAL A 85 3.32 -17.17 -11.59
N ASP A 86 3.36 -17.54 -12.87
CA ASP A 86 4.40 -18.38 -13.42
C ASP A 86 5.31 -17.53 -14.30
N LEU A 87 6.52 -17.27 -13.80
CA LEU A 87 7.50 -16.42 -14.45
C LEU A 87 8.53 -17.23 -15.27
N LYS A 88 8.39 -18.56 -15.29
CA LYS A 88 9.28 -19.46 -16.03
C LYS A 88 8.89 -19.52 -17.51
N GLY A 89 9.86 -19.84 -18.36
CA GLY A 89 9.65 -19.96 -19.79
C GLY A 89 9.63 -18.62 -20.53
N ILE A 90 9.33 -18.70 -21.83
CA ILE A 90 9.32 -17.57 -22.76
C ILE A 90 8.15 -16.64 -22.43
N ASP A 91 6.94 -17.19 -22.33
CA ASP A 91 5.74 -16.45 -21.94
C ASP A 91 5.50 -16.58 -20.43
N LYS A 92 5.26 -15.44 -19.78
CA LYS A 92 4.89 -15.32 -18.37
C LYS A 92 3.38 -15.47 -18.23
N LYS A 93 2.94 -16.22 -17.23
CA LYS A 93 1.53 -16.41 -16.90
C LYS A 93 1.16 -15.67 -15.62
N VAL A 94 0.05 -14.95 -15.66
CA VAL A 94 -0.48 -14.22 -14.51
C VAL A 94 -1.90 -14.73 -14.26
N VAL A 95 -2.06 -15.41 -13.13
CA VAL A 95 -3.33 -16.00 -12.70
C VAL A 95 -4.01 -15.04 -11.74
N CYS A 96 -5.22 -14.60 -12.10
CA CYS A 96 -6.01 -13.71 -11.26
C CYS A 96 -7.28 -14.39 -10.77
N LYS A 97 -8.08 -13.70 -9.95
CA LYS A 97 -9.34 -14.28 -9.43
C LYS A 97 -10.39 -14.48 -10.52
N ASN A 98 -10.44 -13.59 -11.50
CA ASN A 98 -11.51 -13.59 -12.50
C ASN A 98 -11.03 -14.02 -13.89
N ALA A 99 -9.76 -13.77 -14.24
CA ALA A 99 -9.20 -14.17 -15.53
C ALA A 99 -7.68 -14.42 -15.49
N ASP A 100 -7.22 -15.24 -16.42
CA ASP A 100 -5.80 -15.54 -16.62
C ASP A 100 -5.25 -14.83 -17.86
N TYR A 101 -4.00 -14.40 -17.75
CA TYR A 101 -3.32 -13.59 -18.76
C TYR A 101 -1.92 -14.13 -19.05
N GLN A 102 -1.44 -13.88 -20.26
CA GLN A 102 -0.08 -14.23 -20.68
C GLN A 102 0.63 -13.03 -21.31
N ALA A 103 1.94 -12.91 -21.09
CA ALA A 103 2.76 -11.91 -21.74
C ALA A 103 4.23 -12.30 -21.88
N LYS A 104 4.93 -11.67 -22.83
CA LYS A 104 6.40 -11.82 -22.97
C LYS A 104 7.14 -11.28 -21.76
N SER A 105 6.68 -10.13 -21.26
CA SER A 105 7.31 -9.43 -20.15
C SER A 105 6.32 -9.11 -19.03
N VAL A 106 6.82 -9.10 -17.80
CA VAL A 106 6.07 -8.69 -16.60
C VAL A 106 6.81 -7.57 -15.89
N VAL A 107 6.10 -6.50 -15.53
CA VAL A 107 6.62 -5.43 -14.67
C VAL A 107 5.91 -5.47 -13.32
N ILE A 108 6.66 -5.73 -12.26
CA ILE A 108 6.17 -5.80 -10.88
C ILE A 108 6.15 -4.39 -10.30
N ALA A 109 4.95 -3.83 -10.16
CA ALA A 109 4.70 -2.50 -9.59
C ALA A 109 3.78 -2.58 -8.36
N THR A 110 3.89 -3.67 -7.59
CA THR A 110 2.99 -4.01 -6.48
C THR A 110 3.21 -3.17 -5.21
N GLY A 111 4.26 -2.33 -5.19
CA GLY A 111 4.53 -1.37 -4.13
C GLY A 111 4.71 -2.00 -2.75
N LEU A 112 4.16 -1.34 -1.74
CA LEU A 112 4.14 -1.82 -0.36
C LEU A 112 2.71 -2.11 0.10
N SER A 113 2.60 -3.06 1.02
CA SER A 113 1.39 -3.38 1.77
C SER A 113 1.55 -2.93 3.22
N ASN A 114 0.43 -2.69 3.91
CA ASN A 114 0.44 -2.37 5.33
C ASN A 114 0.84 -3.59 6.15
N VAL A 115 1.51 -3.36 7.26
CA VAL A 115 1.76 -4.42 8.25
C VAL A 115 0.46 -4.71 8.98
N GLU A 116 0.01 -5.95 8.86
CA GLU A 116 -1.14 -6.53 9.55
C GLU A 116 -0.79 -6.89 11.01
N LEU A 117 -1.80 -6.84 11.89
CA LEU A 117 -1.75 -7.40 13.25
C LEU A 117 -1.79 -8.94 13.22
N GLY A 118 -2.46 -9.53 12.23
CA GLY A 118 -2.60 -10.98 12.06
C GLY A 118 -3.53 -11.64 13.07
N ILE A 119 -4.59 -10.94 13.50
CA ILE A 119 -5.52 -11.38 14.57
C ILE A 119 -6.99 -11.33 14.14
N GLY A 120 -7.25 -11.32 12.83
CA GLY A 120 -8.62 -11.31 12.27
C GLY A 120 -9.12 -9.93 11.87
N GLU A 121 -8.24 -8.93 11.75
CA GLU A 121 -8.59 -7.57 11.31
C GLU A 121 -9.28 -7.52 9.95
N ASN A 122 -9.01 -8.48 9.07
CA ASN A 122 -9.59 -8.59 7.74
C ASN A 122 -11.11 -8.78 7.79
N GLU A 123 -11.66 -9.36 8.87
CA GLU A 123 -13.11 -9.48 9.06
C GLU A 123 -13.77 -8.12 9.27
N PHE A 124 -13.06 -7.16 9.86
CA PHE A 124 -13.59 -5.85 10.21
C PHE A 124 -13.13 -4.73 9.27
N LEU A 125 -12.42 -5.05 8.19
CA LEU A 125 -11.99 -4.05 7.20
C LEU A 125 -13.19 -3.34 6.58
N GLY A 126 -13.17 -2.00 6.59
CA GLY A 126 -14.30 -1.16 6.17
C GLY A 126 -15.52 -1.21 7.12
N ARG A 127 -15.46 -2.03 8.17
CA ARG A 127 -16.50 -2.22 9.20
C ARG A 127 -15.93 -1.93 10.59
N GLY A 128 -15.10 -0.90 10.69
CA GLY A 128 -14.47 -0.45 11.93
C GLY A 128 -12.95 -0.63 11.97
N VAL A 129 -12.33 -1.35 11.03
CA VAL A 129 -10.87 -1.36 10.84
C VAL A 129 -10.49 -0.58 9.59
N SER A 130 -9.46 0.25 9.71
CA SER A 130 -8.85 1.01 8.61
C SER A 130 -7.31 0.98 8.72
N PHE A 131 -6.65 1.16 7.57
CA PHE A 131 -5.21 1.40 7.47
C PHE A 131 -4.88 2.83 7.02
N CYS A 132 -5.87 3.70 6.82
CA CYS A 132 -5.67 5.04 6.29
C CYS A 132 -6.49 6.06 7.10
N ALA A 133 -5.84 6.72 8.06
CA ALA A 133 -6.47 7.81 8.81
C ALA A 133 -6.93 8.96 7.89
N VAL A 134 -6.10 9.34 6.91
CA VAL A 134 -6.44 10.43 5.96
C VAL A 134 -7.73 10.13 5.18
N CYS A 135 -7.92 8.87 4.78
CA CYS A 135 -9.05 8.44 3.97
C CYS A 135 -10.33 8.34 4.81
N ASP A 136 -10.24 7.71 5.99
CA ASP A 136 -11.43 7.24 6.69
C ASP A 136 -11.78 8.05 7.94
N ALA A 137 -10.91 8.94 8.44
CA ALA A 137 -11.14 9.66 9.69
C ALA A 137 -12.49 10.40 9.74
N ASN A 138 -12.97 10.92 8.61
CA ASN A 138 -14.23 11.65 8.56
C ASN A 138 -15.45 10.77 8.92
N PHE A 139 -15.41 9.46 8.64
CA PHE A 139 -16.45 8.51 9.04
C PHE A 139 -16.51 8.25 10.56
N PHE A 140 -15.47 8.66 11.28
CA PHE A 140 -15.33 8.54 12.73
C PHE A 140 -15.44 9.88 13.47
N LYS A 141 -15.97 10.91 12.81
CA LYS A 141 -16.24 12.20 13.45
C LYS A 141 -17.07 12.02 14.74
N ASN A 142 -16.63 12.63 15.83
CA ASN A 142 -17.22 12.54 17.17
C ASN A 142 -17.28 11.12 17.78
N LYS A 143 -16.52 10.15 17.25
CA LYS A 143 -16.45 8.77 17.77
C LYS A 143 -15.19 8.52 18.63
N ILE A 144 -15.13 7.37 19.30
CA ILE A 144 -13.93 6.91 20.00
C ILE A 144 -13.17 5.96 19.08
N VAL A 145 -11.89 6.22 18.84
CA VAL A 145 -11.07 5.39 17.95
C VAL A 145 -9.77 4.96 18.62
N CYS A 146 -9.24 3.82 18.21
CA CYS A 146 -7.92 3.32 18.59
C CYS A 146 -6.96 3.41 17.41
N VAL A 147 -5.68 3.64 17.70
CA VAL A 147 -4.60 3.59 16.70
C VAL A 147 -3.58 2.54 17.15
N ALA A 148 -3.38 1.49 16.38
CA ALA A 148 -2.29 0.53 16.60
C ALA A 148 -1.00 1.10 16.05
N SER A 149 0.02 1.18 16.90
CA SER A 149 1.31 1.80 16.61
C SER A 149 2.46 0.90 17.07
N LYS A 150 3.61 1.05 16.42
CA LYS A 150 4.86 0.41 16.81
C LYS A 150 5.98 1.43 16.69
N LYS A 151 6.67 1.73 17.79
CA LYS A 151 7.76 2.73 17.81
C LYS A 151 7.30 4.11 17.31
N GLY A 152 6.07 4.49 17.65
CA GLY A 152 5.51 5.80 17.30
C GLY A 152 5.00 5.94 15.86
N SER A 153 4.93 4.86 15.08
CA SER A 153 4.46 4.89 13.69
C SER A 153 3.03 5.44 13.52
N GLY A 154 2.17 5.32 14.54
CA GLY A 154 0.80 5.83 14.53
C GLY A 154 0.61 7.26 15.05
N ILE A 155 1.67 7.99 15.42
CA ILE A 155 1.53 9.35 16.00
C ILE A 155 0.88 10.33 15.02
N ALA A 156 1.28 10.30 13.74
CA ALA A 156 0.72 11.21 12.74
C ALA A 156 -0.78 10.95 12.54
N ASP A 157 -1.17 9.68 12.38
CA ASP A 157 -2.55 9.26 12.25
C ASP A 157 -3.39 9.62 13.47
N ALA A 158 -2.84 9.43 14.69
CA ALA A 158 -3.51 9.81 15.92
C ALA A 158 -3.80 11.32 15.99
N LYS A 159 -2.87 12.17 15.54
CA LYS A 159 -3.08 13.63 15.46
C LYS A 159 -4.13 14.02 14.43
N ILE A 160 -4.16 13.36 13.27
CA ILE A 160 -5.20 13.58 12.26
C ILE A 160 -6.57 13.23 12.84
N LEU A 161 -6.68 12.07 13.49
CA LEU A 161 -7.92 11.60 14.11
C LEU A 161 -8.36 12.49 15.28
N ALA A 162 -7.42 13.02 16.06
CA ALA A 162 -7.70 13.90 17.20
C ALA A 162 -8.49 15.16 16.82
N ASN A 163 -8.27 15.68 15.61
CA ASN A 163 -8.98 16.85 15.09
C ASN A 163 -10.47 16.57 14.79
N LEU A 164 -10.88 15.31 14.65
CA LEU A 164 -12.22 14.92 14.18
C LEU A 164 -12.97 14.03 15.18
N CYS A 165 -12.26 13.15 15.88
CA CYS A 165 -12.82 12.15 16.79
C CYS A 165 -13.07 12.75 18.17
N LYS A 166 -13.96 12.14 18.95
CA LYS A 166 -14.20 12.52 20.35
C LYS A 166 -13.00 12.19 21.23
N LYS A 167 -12.41 11.00 21.00
CA LYS A 167 -11.25 10.50 21.75
C LYS A 167 -10.45 9.55 20.87
N VAL A 168 -9.13 9.69 20.92
CA VAL A 168 -8.18 8.79 20.26
C VAL A 168 -7.41 8.03 21.33
N ILE A 169 -7.24 6.72 21.17
CA ILE A 169 -6.42 5.89 22.05
C ILE A 169 -5.26 5.34 21.23
N LEU A 170 -4.06 5.89 21.43
CA LEU A 170 -2.84 5.40 20.78
C LEU A 170 -2.30 4.19 21.57
N LEU A 171 -2.31 3.03 20.93
CA LEU A 171 -1.83 1.76 21.46
C LEU A 171 -0.45 1.47 20.86
N ASP A 172 0.62 1.67 21.61
CA ASP A 172 1.98 1.39 21.12
C ASP A 172 2.63 0.19 21.84
N SER A 173 3.30 -0.65 21.07
CA SER A 173 4.07 -1.78 21.61
C SER A 173 5.27 -1.35 22.46
N GLU A 174 5.73 -0.10 22.32
CA GLU A 174 6.90 0.44 22.99
C GLU A 174 6.54 1.50 24.05
N ASP A 175 7.55 2.06 24.71
CA ASP A 175 7.39 3.18 25.65
C ASP A 175 7.19 4.51 24.91
N MET A 176 6.05 5.16 25.13
CA MET A 176 5.68 6.44 24.50
C MET A 176 5.54 7.58 25.51
N SER A 177 6.10 7.45 26.71
CA SER A 177 5.99 8.44 27.80
C SER A 177 6.43 9.86 27.41
N VAL A 178 7.42 10.00 26.50
CA VAL A 178 7.86 11.31 25.98
C VAL A 178 6.75 11.98 25.17
N PHE A 179 6.10 11.23 24.28
CA PHE A 179 5.00 11.73 23.48
C PHE A 179 3.78 12.04 24.35
N GLU A 180 3.46 11.15 25.30
CA GLU A 180 2.36 11.36 26.25
C GLU A 180 2.50 12.67 27.02
N LYS A 181 3.69 12.98 27.55
CA LYS A 181 3.98 14.27 28.21
C LYS A 181 3.82 15.46 27.27
N ALA A 182 4.27 15.33 26.01
CA ALA A 182 4.16 16.40 25.02
C ALA A 182 2.70 16.62 24.55
N ASN A 183 1.81 15.65 24.77
CA ASN A 183 0.47 15.61 24.18
C ASN A 183 -0.67 15.79 25.21
N GLN A 184 -0.36 16.26 26.43
CA GLN A 184 -1.29 16.37 27.56
C GLN A 184 -2.55 17.23 27.31
N ASN A 185 -2.56 18.06 26.26
CA ASN A 185 -3.66 18.97 25.93
C ASN A 185 -4.50 18.55 24.72
N GLN A 186 -4.30 17.35 24.18
CA GLN A 186 -5.15 16.80 23.10
C GLN A 186 -6.02 15.66 23.63
N ASN A 187 -7.10 15.35 22.92
CA ASN A 187 -7.99 14.22 23.19
C ASN A 187 -7.38 12.86 22.80
N ILE A 188 -6.05 12.70 22.98
CA ILE A 188 -5.32 11.46 22.72
C ILE A 188 -4.87 10.86 24.05
N GLU A 189 -5.38 9.67 24.37
CA GLU A 189 -4.87 8.82 25.44
C GLU A 189 -3.78 7.91 24.89
N VAL A 190 -2.65 7.78 25.59
CA VAL A 190 -1.53 6.93 25.17
C VAL A 190 -1.46 5.71 26.08
N LEU A 191 -1.49 4.51 25.49
CA LEU A 191 -1.21 3.26 26.18
C LEU A 191 0.08 2.67 25.61
N SER A 192 1.13 2.73 26.42
CA SER A 192 2.46 2.21 26.09
C SER A 192 2.62 0.73 26.46
N LYS A 193 3.58 0.05 25.83
CA LYS A 193 3.93 -1.36 26.12
C LYS A 193 2.70 -2.28 26.09
N VAL A 194 1.83 -2.05 25.11
CA VAL A 194 0.56 -2.76 24.95
C VAL A 194 0.54 -3.54 23.64
N LYS A 195 -0.02 -4.75 23.67
CA LYS A 195 -0.25 -5.57 22.47
C LYS A 195 -1.75 -5.77 22.27
N ILE A 196 -2.25 -5.54 21.07
CA ILE A 196 -3.61 -5.93 20.69
C ILE A 196 -3.58 -7.44 20.42
N VAL A 197 -4.46 -8.20 21.08
CA VAL A 197 -4.46 -9.67 21.02
C VAL A 197 -5.74 -10.24 20.42
N ALA A 198 -6.85 -9.50 20.42
CA ALA A 198 -8.07 -9.90 19.74
C ALA A 198 -8.91 -8.67 19.35
N LEU A 199 -9.73 -8.85 18.33
CA LEU A 199 -10.76 -7.91 17.90
C LEU A 199 -12.11 -8.59 18.12
N GLU A 200 -13.05 -7.91 18.77
CA GLU A 200 -14.37 -8.47 19.05
C GLU A 200 -15.46 -7.53 18.51
N GLY A 201 -16.47 -8.11 17.87
CA GLY A 201 -17.62 -7.42 17.29
C GLY A 201 -18.52 -8.38 16.52
N LYS A 202 -19.78 -8.01 16.27
CA LYS A 202 -20.73 -8.83 15.48
C LYS A 202 -20.71 -8.45 14.00
N GLU A 203 -21.33 -7.31 13.67
CA GLU A 203 -21.39 -6.81 12.28
C GLU A 203 -20.24 -5.85 11.96
N LYS A 204 -19.73 -5.19 12.99
CA LYS A 204 -18.64 -4.23 12.97
C LYS A 204 -17.79 -4.39 14.22
N LEU A 205 -16.60 -3.80 14.22
CA LEU A 205 -15.75 -3.74 15.39
C LEU A 205 -16.46 -3.01 16.55
N GLU A 206 -16.40 -3.58 17.75
CA GLU A 206 -16.99 -2.97 18.96
C GLU A 206 -15.95 -2.77 20.07
N LYS A 207 -14.96 -3.67 20.14
CA LYS A 207 -13.94 -3.63 21.20
C LYS A 207 -12.65 -4.35 20.81
N LEU A 208 -11.57 -3.93 21.43
CA LEU A 208 -10.25 -4.54 21.35
C LEU A 208 -9.95 -5.28 22.66
N VAL A 209 -9.35 -6.46 22.57
CA VAL A 209 -8.68 -7.09 23.71
C VAL A 209 -7.21 -6.72 23.61
N VAL A 210 -6.69 -6.07 24.65
CA VAL A 210 -5.29 -5.68 24.70
C VAL A 210 -4.61 -6.26 25.93
N ARG A 211 -3.34 -6.63 25.80
CA ARG A 211 -2.50 -7.17 26.86
C ARG A 211 -1.43 -6.16 27.24
N GLN A 212 -1.34 -5.85 28.53
CA GLN A 212 -0.36 -4.94 29.12
C GLN A 212 0.10 -5.54 30.45
N GLN A 213 1.41 -5.70 30.66
CA GLN A 213 1.97 -6.31 31.89
C GLN A 213 1.31 -7.65 32.28
N ASN A 214 1.11 -8.55 31.29
CA ASN A 214 0.43 -9.84 31.46
C ASN A 214 -1.03 -9.79 31.93
N LYS A 215 -1.66 -8.62 31.93
CA LYS A 215 -3.09 -8.45 32.18
C LYS A 215 -3.80 -8.09 30.88
N GLU A 216 -4.95 -8.71 30.67
CA GLU A 216 -5.83 -8.38 29.56
C GLU A 216 -6.90 -7.38 29.98
N LYS A 217 -7.17 -6.42 29.11
CA LYS A 217 -8.27 -5.45 29.27
C LYS A 217 -9.01 -5.28 27.96
N ARG A 218 -10.30 -4.98 28.06
CA ARG A 218 -11.15 -4.67 26.91
C ARG A 218 -11.25 -3.15 26.76
N ILE A 219 -11.05 -2.67 25.53
CA ILE A 219 -11.21 -1.27 25.17
C ILE A 219 -12.36 -1.18 24.17
N TYR A 220 -13.46 -0.54 24.56
CA TYR A 220 -14.55 -0.23 23.64
C TYR A 220 -14.13 0.86 22.68
N THR A 221 -14.38 0.65 21.40
CA THR A 221 -13.99 1.58 20.34
C THR A 221 -14.98 1.49 19.18
N ASP A 222 -15.20 2.60 18.50
CA ASP A 222 -15.94 2.63 17.25
C ASP A 222 -15.06 2.25 16.05
N GLY A 223 -13.74 2.38 16.19
CA GLY A 223 -12.79 2.08 15.12
C GLY A 223 -11.37 1.77 15.56
N LEU A 224 -10.62 1.08 14.70
CA LEU A 224 -9.21 0.77 14.84
C LEU A 224 -8.47 1.17 13.56
N PHE A 225 -7.49 2.06 13.70
CA PHE A 225 -6.56 2.44 12.65
C PHE A 225 -5.24 1.73 12.86
N ILE A 226 -4.81 0.89 11.91
CA ILE A 226 -3.59 0.10 12.03
C ILE A 226 -2.46 0.83 11.30
N ALA A 227 -1.52 1.40 12.07
CA ALA A 227 -0.39 2.16 11.57
C ALA A 227 0.93 1.51 12.02
N LEU A 228 1.20 0.27 11.58
CA LEU A 228 2.37 -0.52 12.01
C LEU A 228 3.58 -0.45 11.06
N GLY A 229 3.49 0.40 10.04
CA GLY A 229 4.46 0.48 8.95
C GLY A 229 4.04 -0.33 7.73
N LYS A 230 4.96 -0.46 6.78
CA LYS A 230 4.72 -1.09 5.49
C LYS A 230 5.81 -2.10 5.16
N VAL A 231 5.45 -3.11 4.38
CA VAL A 231 6.33 -4.19 3.88
C VAL A 231 6.18 -4.31 2.36
N PRO A 232 7.20 -4.75 1.64
CA PRO A 232 7.09 -4.94 0.19
C PRO A 232 5.99 -5.96 -0.14
N SER A 233 5.19 -5.67 -1.16
CA SER A 233 4.12 -6.55 -1.65
C SER A 233 4.69 -7.68 -2.52
N THR A 234 5.52 -8.54 -1.92
CA THR A 234 6.34 -9.52 -2.64
C THR A 234 6.05 -10.98 -2.31
N LYS A 235 5.10 -11.25 -1.41
CA LYS A 235 4.76 -12.60 -0.92
C LYS A 235 4.56 -13.63 -2.04
N MET A 236 3.91 -13.25 -3.15
CA MET A 236 3.68 -14.14 -4.29
C MET A 236 4.95 -14.48 -5.09
N PHE A 237 6.03 -13.71 -4.92
CA PHE A 237 7.31 -13.88 -5.60
C PHE A 237 8.38 -14.56 -4.74
N GLU A 238 8.08 -14.85 -3.46
CA GLU A 238 8.98 -15.61 -2.59
C GLU A 238 9.31 -16.97 -3.21
N GLY A 239 10.60 -17.33 -3.19
CA GLY A 239 11.12 -18.53 -3.85
C GLY A 239 11.14 -18.49 -5.38
N ARG A 240 10.64 -17.40 -6.02
CA ARG A 240 10.64 -17.20 -7.48
C ARG A 240 11.64 -16.13 -7.90
N LEU A 241 11.78 -15.04 -7.14
CA LEU A 241 12.71 -13.94 -7.40
C LEU A 241 13.79 -13.85 -6.32
N LYS A 242 14.95 -13.27 -6.68
CA LYS A 242 15.93 -12.85 -5.68
C LYS A 242 15.39 -11.62 -4.94
N LEU A 243 15.20 -11.78 -3.63
CA LEU A 243 14.79 -10.72 -2.72
C LEU A 243 15.95 -10.39 -1.77
N ASP A 244 15.99 -9.17 -1.24
CA ASP A 244 16.89 -8.83 -0.13
C ASP A 244 16.38 -9.38 1.21
N GLU A 245 17.15 -9.21 2.27
CA GLU A 245 16.82 -9.68 3.62
C GLU A 245 15.52 -9.09 4.19
N LYS A 246 15.04 -7.97 3.63
CA LYS A 246 13.80 -7.28 4.01
C LYS A 246 12.63 -7.62 3.08
N GLY A 247 12.83 -8.53 2.12
CA GLY A 247 11.83 -9.01 1.18
C GLY A 247 11.62 -8.12 -0.05
N PHE A 248 12.45 -7.10 -0.28
CA PHE A 248 12.34 -6.25 -1.47
C PHE A 248 12.98 -6.91 -2.69
N VAL A 249 12.45 -6.62 -3.89
CA VAL A 249 12.99 -7.19 -5.13
C VAL A 249 14.35 -6.58 -5.46
N LEU A 250 15.34 -7.43 -5.69
CA LEU A 250 16.65 -7.01 -6.19
C LEU A 250 16.56 -6.81 -7.71
N THR A 251 17.04 -5.66 -8.19
CA THR A 251 17.10 -5.35 -9.63
C THR A 251 18.44 -4.73 -10.00
N ASN A 252 18.78 -4.76 -11.28
CA ASN A 252 19.85 -3.93 -11.84
C ASN A 252 19.37 -2.50 -12.17
N GLU A 253 20.22 -1.71 -12.82
CA GLU A 253 19.98 -0.33 -13.26
C GLU A 253 18.91 -0.20 -14.37
N TYR A 254 18.61 -1.30 -15.07
CA TYR A 254 17.55 -1.40 -16.08
C TYR A 254 16.23 -1.91 -15.51
N MET A 255 16.11 -1.97 -14.19
CA MET A 255 14.96 -2.49 -13.45
C MET A 255 14.72 -4.00 -13.64
N LEU A 256 15.65 -4.70 -14.28
CA LEU A 256 15.55 -6.15 -14.52
C LEU A 256 15.77 -6.90 -13.21
N SER A 257 14.90 -7.86 -12.92
CA SER A 257 15.00 -8.74 -11.76
C SER A 257 15.95 -9.92 -12.02
N SER A 258 15.93 -10.94 -11.17
CA SER A 258 16.70 -12.17 -11.38
C SER A 258 16.17 -13.08 -12.51
N ILE A 259 15.02 -12.75 -13.11
CA ILE A 259 14.41 -13.49 -14.21
C ILE A 259 14.36 -12.60 -15.45
N GLU A 260 14.77 -13.14 -16.59
CA GLU A 260 14.68 -12.48 -17.89
C GLU A 260 13.24 -12.08 -18.23
N ASN A 261 13.07 -10.88 -18.78
CA ASN A 261 11.78 -10.24 -19.10
C ASN A 261 10.87 -10.01 -17.87
N VAL A 262 11.41 -10.07 -16.66
CA VAL A 262 10.70 -9.69 -15.44
C VAL A 262 11.41 -8.51 -14.79
N TYR A 263 10.69 -7.40 -14.70
CA TYR A 263 11.17 -6.15 -14.14
C TYR A 263 10.44 -5.84 -12.83
N ALA A 264 11.03 -5.01 -11.97
CA ALA A 264 10.35 -4.48 -10.79
C ALA A 264 10.61 -2.99 -10.66
N VAL A 265 9.61 -2.21 -10.27
CA VAL A 265 9.66 -0.73 -10.27
C VAL A 265 9.04 -0.13 -9.02
N GLY A 266 9.60 1.00 -8.58
CA GLY A 266 9.09 1.77 -7.44
C GLY A 266 9.34 1.07 -6.11
N ASP A 267 8.45 1.33 -5.14
CA ASP A 267 8.70 1.02 -3.73
C ASP A 267 8.93 -0.46 -3.40
N VAL A 268 8.57 -1.38 -4.31
CA VAL A 268 8.79 -2.83 -4.15
C VAL A 268 10.27 -3.22 -4.26
N ARG A 269 11.12 -2.32 -4.78
CA ARG A 269 12.55 -2.57 -5.01
C ARG A 269 13.42 -2.34 -3.77
N SER A 270 14.55 -3.04 -3.74
CA SER A 270 15.58 -2.87 -2.72
C SER A 270 16.43 -1.62 -2.96
N GLY A 271 16.91 -1.00 -1.88
CA GLY A 271 17.92 0.08 -1.93
C GLY A 271 17.48 1.41 -2.53
N VAL A 272 16.21 1.55 -2.93
CA VAL A 272 15.71 2.77 -3.58
C VAL A 272 15.17 3.80 -2.59
N LEU A 273 15.32 5.07 -2.96
CA LEU A 273 14.55 6.15 -2.38
C LEU A 273 13.07 5.99 -2.79
N LYS A 274 12.19 5.88 -1.80
CA LYS A 274 10.74 5.67 -1.99
C LYS A 274 10.03 7.01 -2.12
N GLN A 275 9.95 7.51 -3.36
CA GLN A 275 9.37 8.80 -3.71
C GLN A 275 8.60 8.69 -5.02
N ILE A 276 7.63 9.59 -5.23
CA ILE A 276 6.79 9.60 -6.44
C ILE A 276 7.66 9.74 -7.70
N VAL A 277 8.63 10.66 -7.67
CA VAL A 277 9.52 10.92 -8.82
C VAL A 277 10.42 9.72 -9.14
N THR A 278 10.98 9.03 -8.14
CA THR A 278 11.82 7.86 -8.35
C THR A 278 11.00 6.67 -8.82
N ALA A 279 9.80 6.48 -8.27
CA ALA A 279 8.84 5.48 -8.74
C ALA A 279 8.46 5.69 -10.23
N CYS A 280 8.21 6.93 -10.64
CA CYS A 280 7.98 7.26 -12.05
C CYS A 280 9.21 7.00 -12.92
N SER A 281 10.41 7.35 -12.44
CA SER A 281 11.68 7.10 -13.14
C SER A 281 11.91 5.60 -13.38
N ASP A 282 11.74 4.77 -12.34
CA ASP A 282 11.86 3.31 -12.45
C ASP A 282 10.87 2.76 -13.48
N GLY A 283 9.61 3.23 -13.42
CA GLY A 283 8.58 2.88 -14.39
C GLY A 283 9.01 3.19 -15.82
N ALA A 284 9.52 4.41 -16.06
CA ALA A 284 9.99 4.83 -17.37
C ALA A 284 11.14 3.95 -17.90
N ILE A 285 12.12 3.64 -17.04
CA ILE A 285 13.26 2.79 -17.40
C ILE A 285 12.76 1.40 -17.80
N ALA A 286 11.93 0.74 -16.97
CA ALA A 286 11.41 -0.59 -17.26
C ALA A 286 10.53 -0.60 -18.53
N GLY A 287 9.64 0.39 -18.67
CA GLY A 287 8.79 0.56 -19.85
C GLY A 287 9.59 0.72 -21.15
N GLN A 288 10.81 1.26 -21.08
CA GLN A 288 11.72 1.35 -22.20
C GLN A 288 12.42 0.01 -22.53
N GLN A 289 12.58 -0.89 -21.56
CA GLN A 289 13.22 -2.19 -21.78
C GLN A 289 12.28 -3.23 -22.41
N VAL A 290 10.99 -3.17 -22.09
CA VAL A 290 9.97 -4.14 -22.52
C VAL A 290 9.54 -4.02 -23.99
#